data_AF-A0AAP0RL51-F1
#
_entry.id   AF-A0AAP0RL51-F1
#
_cell.length_a   1.000
_cell.length_b   1.000
_cell.length_c   1.000
_cell.angle_alpha   90.00
_cell.angle_beta   90.00
_cell.angle_gamma   90.00
#
_symmetry.space_group_name_H-M   'P 1'
#
loop_
_entity.id
_entity.type
_entity.pdbx_description
1 polymer ?
#
loop_
_entity_poly.entity_id
_entity_poly.type
_entity_poly.pdbx_seq_one_letter_code
_entity_poly.pdbx_strand_id
1 'polypeptide(L)'
;MAGNDEEAEEEPLSPASLLFHEPGFNVHIVAIMGCKTRIDPHVVRAKLMHTLLKHPRFSSLQVMDEKKEGEMKWVRTKVDLDKHIIVP
;
A
#
# COMPACT_ATOMS: atom_id res chain seq x y z
N MET A 1 5.90 -17.54 21.50
CA MET A 1 5.44 -16.44 22.37
C MET A 1 4.41 -15.66 21.56
N ALA A 2 3.29 -15.32 22.18
CA ALA A 2 2.02 -14.89 21.59
C ALA A 2 2.14 -13.78 20.54
N GLY A 3 1.19 -13.80 19.60
CA GLY A 3 1.05 -12.84 18.51
C GLY A 3 0.96 -11.40 18.99
N ASN A 4 1.60 -10.53 18.22
CA ASN A 4 1.43 -9.10 18.26
C ASN A 4 1.07 -8.68 16.83
N ASP A 5 0.00 -9.28 16.31
CA ASP A 5 -0.80 -8.63 15.27
C ASP A 5 -1.49 -7.48 16.00
N GLU A 6 -0.76 -6.37 16.11
CA GLU A 6 -1.37 -5.08 16.40
C GLU A 6 -2.50 -4.93 15.39
N GLU A 7 -3.75 -5.04 15.87
CA GLU A 7 -4.86 -4.32 15.28
C GLU A 7 -4.41 -2.85 15.27
N ALA A 8 -3.68 -2.46 14.23
CA ALA A 8 -3.43 -1.07 13.94
C ALA A 8 -4.82 -0.48 13.78
N GLU A 9 -5.29 0.23 14.80
CA GLU A 9 -6.60 0.86 14.80
C GLU A 9 -6.75 1.58 13.46
N GLU A 10 -7.87 1.35 12.78
CA GLU A 10 -8.08 1.89 11.44
C GLU A 10 -8.06 3.42 11.51
N GLU A 11 -6.90 4.00 11.19
CA GLU A 11 -6.67 5.43 11.37
C GLU A 11 -7.46 6.24 10.33
N PRO A 12 -8.02 7.39 10.73
CA PRO A 12 -8.61 8.32 9.77
C PRO A 12 -7.54 8.84 8.82
N LEU A 13 -7.97 9.24 7.63
CA LEU A 13 -7.07 9.85 6.67
C LEU A 13 -6.53 11.21 7.13
N SER A 14 -5.29 11.49 6.77
CA SER A 14 -4.73 12.84 6.94
C SER A 14 -5.44 13.83 6.02
N PRO A 15 -5.47 15.14 6.35
CA PRO A 15 -6.07 16.17 5.49
C PRO A 15 -5.51 16.18 4.06
N ALA A 16 -4.19 15.96 3.90
CA ALA A 16 -3.57 15.85 2.58
C ALA A 16 -4.04 14.61 1.82
N SER A 17 -4.29 13.50 2.53
CA SER A 17 -4.80 12.27 1.93
C SER A 17 -6.21 12.40 1.40
N LEU A 18 -7.09 13.13 2.10
CA LEU A 18 -8.43 13.46 1.62
C LEU A 18 -8.40 14.34 0.37
N LEU A 19 -7.48 15.33 0.32
CA LEU A 19 -7.32 16.19 -0.85
C LEU A 19 -6.94 15.40 -2.11
N PHE A 20 -6.19 14.29 -2.00
CA PHE A 20 -5.87 13.45 -3.15
C PHE A 20 -7.09 12.76 -3.79
N HIS A 21 -8.26 12.78 -3.13
CA HIS A 21 -9.51 12.23 -3.65
C HIS A 21 -10.49 13.29 -4.17
N GLU A 22 -10.15 14.58 -4.08
CA GLU A 22 -10.98 15.64 -4.65
C GLU A 22 -11.08 15.48 -6.18
N PRO A 23 -12.29 15.68 -6.76
CA PRO A 23 -12.46 15.65 -8.22
C PRO A 23 -11.48 16.60 -8.92
N GLY A 24 -10.59 16.03 -9.73
CA GLY A 24 -9.56 16.77 -10.47
C GLY A 24 -8.14 16.64 -9.93
N PHE A 25 -7.96 16.03 -8.75
CA PHE A 25 -6.64 15.82 -8.15
C PHE A 25 -6.07 14.41 -8.42
N ASN A 26 -5.82 14.09 -9.70
CA ASN A 26 -5.32 12.78 -10.13
C ASN A 26 -3.79 12.67 -10.02
N VAL A 27 -3.25 12.39 -8.83
CA VAL A 27 -1.80 12.31 -8.61
C VAL A 27 -1.28 10.87 -8.71
N HIS A 28 -0.24 10.68 -9.52
CA HIS A 28 0.48 9.42 -9.65
C HIS A 28 1.96 9.64 -9.37
N ILE A 29 2.54 8.81 -8.49
CA ILE A 29 3.98 8.83 -8.19
C ILE A 29 4.62 7.70 -8.99
N VAL A 30 5.52 8.06 -9.92
CA VAL A 30 6.28 7.11 -10.73
C VAL A 30 7.76 7.23 -10.38
N ALA A 31 8.39 6.11 -10.05
CA ALA A 31 9.83 6.03 -9.80
C ALA A 31 10.47 5.03 -10.76
N ILE A 32 11.58 5.44 -11.39
CA ILE A 32 12.36 4.61 -12.32
C ILE A 32 13.75 4.42 -11.71
N MET A 33 14.16 3.17 -11.54
CA MET A 33 15.44 2.81 -10.96
C MET A 33 16.23 1.90 -11.90
N GLY A 34 17.48 2.26 -12.17
CA GLY A 34 18.42 1.43 -12.91
C GLY A 34 19.40 0.75 -11.94
N CYS A 35 19.74 -0.51 -12.21
CA CYS A 35 20.77 -1.23 -11.47
C CYS A 35 21.79 -1.83 -12.43
N LYS A 36 23.05 -1.92 -12.00
CA LYS A 36 24.13 -2.54 -12.78
C LYS A 36 24.00 -4.06 -12.84
N THR A 37 23.44 -4.66 -11.79
CA THR A 37 23.27 -6.11 -11.66
C THR A 37 21.97 -6.54 -12.32
N ARG A 38 21.95 -7.74 -12.91
CA ARG A 38 20.71 -8.35 -13.40
C ARG A 38 19.74 -8.58 -12.24
N ILE A 39 18.48 -8.24 -12.45
CA ILE A 39 17.41 -8.44 -11.48
C ILE A 39 16.86 -9.85 -11.67
N ASP A 40 16.80 -10.62 -10.58
CA ASP A 40 16.05 -11.87 -10.51
C ASP A 40 14.64 -11.57 -9.97
N PRO A 41 13.58 -11.74 -10.80
CA PRO A 41 12.21 -11.48 -10.37
C PRO A 41 11.76 -12.33 -9.17
N HIS A 42 12.24 -13.57 -9.04
CA HIS A 42 11.87 -14.44 -7.92
C HIS A 42 12.46 -13.93 -6.62
N VAL A 43 13.72 -13.48 -6.64
CA VAL A 43 14.37 -12.88 -5.47
C VAL A 43 13.70 -11.58 -5.08
N VAL A 44 13.38 -10.71 -6.05
CA VAL A 44 12.64 -9.46 -5.79
C VAL A 44 11.30 -9.76 -5.13
N ARG A 45 10.52 -10.67 -5.70
CA ARG A 45 9.21 -11.06 -5.15
C ARG A 45 9.31 -11.53 -3.71
N ALA A 46 10.23 -12.44 -3.42
CA ALA A 46 10.44 -12.95 -2.06
C ALA A 46 10.85 -11.85 -1.07
N LYS A 47 11.73 -10.93 -1.49
CA LYS A 47 12.22 -9.85 -0.62
C LYS A 47 11.20 -8.74 -0.42
N LEU A 48 10.34 -8.47 -1.41
CA LEU A 48 9.34 -7.41 -1.34
C LEU A 48 8.34 -7.63 -0.20
N MET A 49 8.00 -8.89 0.08
CA MET A 49 7.15 -9.28 1.22
C MET A 49 7.75 -8.88 2.57
N HIS A 50 9.07 -8.85 2.68
CA HIS A 50 9.80 -8.55 3.91
C HIS A 50 10.26 -7.09 4.00
N THR A 51 10.14 -6.30 2.94
CA THR A 51 10.54 -4.88 2.88
C THR A 51 9.34 -3.96 2.73
N LEU A 52 8.94 -3.63 1.50
CA LEU A 52 7.89 -2.65 1.23
C LEU A 52 6.54 -3.10 1.79
N LEU A 53 6.17 -4.37 1.60
CA LEU A 53 4.89 -4.89 2.09
C LEU A 53 4.80 -5.00 3.61
N LYS A 54 5.92 -4.95 4.32
CA LYS A 54 5.91 -4.87 5.79
C LYS A 54 5.39 -3.50 6.25
N HIS A 55 5.55 -2.46 5.43
CA HIS A 55 5.14 -1.12 5.81
C HIS A 55 3.61 -0.93 5.64
N PRO A 56 2.90 -0.42 6.67
CA PRO A 56 1.46 -0.12 6.63
C PRO A 56 1.00 0.60 5.34
N ARG A 57 1.70 1.70 4.99
CA ARG A 57 1.44 2.51 3.78
C ARG A 57 1.39 1.74 2.45
N PHE A 58 2.09 0.62 2.28
CA PHE A 58 2.10 -0.15 1.03
C PHE A 58 1.19 -1.39 1.06
N SER A 59 0.50 -1.62 2.17
CA SER A 59 -0.38 -2.77 2.34
C SER A 59 -1.61 -2.38 3.15
N SER A 60 -2.08 -1.16 2.95
CA SER A 60 -3.35 -0.64 3.42
C SER A 60 -4.07 0.02 2.25
N LEU A 61 -5.38 -0.13 2.21
CA LEU A 61 -6.27 0.53 1.26
C LEU A 61 -7.10 1.58 1.97
N GLN A 62 -7.46 2.63 1.23
CA GLN A 62 -8.40 3.62 1.71
C GLN A 62 -9.80 3.14 1.39
N VAL A 63 -10.64 3.00 2.42
CA VAL A 63 -12.01 2.51 2.29
C VAL A 63 -12.95 3.56 2.88
N MET A 64 -14.05 3.83 2.18
CA MET A 64 -15.12 4.70 2.66
C MET A 64 -16.04 3.90 3.58
N ASP A 65 -16.27 4.40 4.79
CA ASP A 65 -17.20 3.77 5.72
C ASP A 65 -18.64 4.15 5.34
N GLU A 66 -19.39 3.17 4.83
CA GLU A 66 -20.80 3.37 4.43
C GLU A 66 -21.71 3.68 5.63
N LYS A 67 -21.30 3.33 6.86
CA LYS A 67 -22.12 3.52 8.07
C LYS A 67 -21.87 4.86 8.75
N LYS A 68 -20.75 5.51 8.45
CA LYS A 68 -20.37 6.82 9.01
C LYS A 68 -20.14 7.80 7.86
N GLU A 69 -21.21 8.49 7.45
CA GLU A 69 -21.28 9.63 6.51
C GLU A 69 -19.96 10.04 5.80
N GLY A 70 -19.38 9.13 5.00
CA GLY A 70 -18.20 9.42 4.18
C GLY A 70 -16.85 9.54 4.91
N GLU A 71 -16.73 9.09 6.16
CA GLU A 71 -15.43 8.92 6.80
C GLU A 71 -14.61 7.88 6.02
N MET A 72 -13.40 8.26 5.60
CA MET A 72 -12.48 7.36 4.93
C MET A 72 -11.34 6.96 5.88
N LYS A 73 -10.98 5.68 5.87
CA LYS A 73 -9.99 5.09 6.78
C LYS A 73 -8.99 4.21 6.06
N TRP A 74 -7.83 4.00 6.68
CA TRP A 74 -6.84 3.04 6.20
C TRP A 74 -7.11 1.65 6.75
N VAL A 75 -7.36 0.69 5.86
CA VAL A 75 -7.62 -0.71 6.21
C VAL A 75 -6.48 -1.58 5.74
N ARG A 76 -5.87 -2.33 6.66
CA ARG A 76 -4.80 -3.29 6.34
C ARG A 76 -5.31 -4.33 5.33
N THR A 77 -4.55 -4.53 4.26
CA THR A 77 -4.94 -5.43 3.17
C THR A 77 -3.79 -6.34 2.76
N LYS A 78 -4.13 -7.59 2.42
CA LYS A 78 -3.19 -8.54 1.83
C LYS A 78 -2.92 -8.16 0.36
N VAL A 79 -1.67 -7.84 0.05
CA VAL A 79 -1.25 -7.48 -1.31
C VAL A 79 -1.01 -8.74 -2.15
N ASP A 80 -1.65 -8.79 -3.31
CA ASP A 80 -1.44 -9.83 -4.33
C ASP A 80 -0.28 -9.46 -5.24
N LEU A 81 0.89 -10.05 -5.02
CA LEU A 81 2.11 -9.73 -5.76
C LEU A 81 2.05 -10.09 -7.25
N ASP A 82 1.24 -11.08 -7.64
CA ASP A 82 1.15 -11.51 -9.03
C ASP A 82 0.46 -10.45 -9.91
N LYS A 83 -0.35 -9.59 -9.32
CA LYS A 83 -0.98 -8.45 -10.00
C LYS A 83 -0.08 -7.21 -10.07
N HIS A 84 1.00 -7.16 -9.30
CA HIS A 84 1.83 -5.96 -9.13
C HIS A 84 3.26 -6.10 -9.66
N ILE A 85 3.81 -7.31 -9.77
CA ILE A 85 5.14 -7.55 -10.36
C ILE A 85 4.95 -8.02 -11.80
N ILE A 86 5.14 -7.11 -12.75
CA ILE A 86 5.00 -7.38 -14.17
C ILE A 86 6.40 -7.40 -14.80
N VAL A 87 6.79 -8.55 -15.34
CA VAL A 87 8.05 -8.73 -16.07
C VAL A 87 7.70 -8.78 -17.57
N PRO A 88 8.24 -7.86 -18.39
CA PRO A 88 8.03 -7.87 -19.85
C PRO A 88 8.62 -9.09 -20.55
#